data_AF-A0A2K8UIA6-F1
#
_entry.id   AF-A0A2K8UIA6-F1
#
_cell.length_a   1.000
_cell.length_b   1.000
_cell.length_c   1.000
_cell.angle_alpha   90.00
_cell.angle_beta   90.00
_cell.angle_gamma   90.00
#
_symmetry.space_group_name_H-M   'P 1'
#
loop_
_entity.id
_entity.type
_entity.pdbx_description
1 polymer ?
#
loop_
_entity_poly.entity_id
_entity_poly.type
_entity_poly.pdbx_seq_one_letter_code
_entity_poly.pdbx_strand_id
1 'polypeptide(L)'
;MKTTVRMTSAMRESLRNAAKAYGGKGKSRWVREALEALNADDPCLTTVGHGESAFVPECSDQVILGPGDSDLLEQMVARIRKQDPLAEGVQSQILRAAIRGRLQRST
;
A
#
# COMPACT_ATOMS: atom_id res chain seq x y z
N MET A 1 3.55 12.75 -5.19
CA MET A 1 4.83 12.04 -4.94
C MET A 1 4.94 10.79 -5.80
N LYS A 2 6.13 10.46 -6.32
CA LYS A 2 6.41 9.15 -6.94
C LYS A 2 7.09 8.26 -5.90
N THR A 3 6.53 7.09 -5.62
CA THR A 3 7.09 6.15 -4.64
C THR A 3 7.21 4.76 -5.22
N THR A 4 8.14 3.98 -4.68
CA THR A 4 8.41 2.61 -5.09
C THR A 4 7.99 1.67 -3.97
N VAL A 5 7.16 0.69 -4.30
CA VAL A 5 6.71 -0.35 -3.37
C VAL A 5 7.32 -1.68 -3.78
N ARG A 6 7.97 -2.36 -2.83
CA ARG A 6 8.45 -3.73 -3.02
C ARG A 6 7.32 -4.71 -2.72
N MET A 7 7.13 -5.73 -3.54
CA MET A 7 6.04 -6.72 -3.43
C MET A 7 6.45 -8.07 -4.05
N THR A 8 5.65 -9.11 -3.81
CA THR A 8 5.78 -10.38 -4.54
C THR A 8 5.28 -10.23 -5.97
N SER A 9 5.73 -11.10 -6.86
CA SER A 9 5.29 -11.13 -8.26
C SER A 9 3.78 -11.39 -8.37
N ALA A 10 3.26 -12.29 -7.53
CA ALA A 10 1.83 -12.59 -7.44
C ALA A 10 0.98 -11.37 -7.03
N MET A 11 1.44 -10.58 -6.06
CA MET A 11 0.74 -9.35 -5.65
C MET A 11 0.77 -8.31 -6.77
N ARG A 12 1.90 -8.16 -7.47
CA ARG A 12 2.00 -7.25 -8.62
C ARG A 12 1.03 -7.65 -9.72
N GLU A 13 0.95 -8.92 -10.05
CA GLU A 13 0.05 -9.42 -11.08
C GLU A 13 -1.42 -9.17 -10.69
N SER A 14 -1.78 -9.50 -9.46
CA SER A 14 -3.12 -9.25 -8.92
C SER A 14 -3.49 -7.76 -8.97
N LEU A 15 -2.56 -6.88 -8.56
CA LEU A 15 -2.73 -5.43 -8.66
C LEU A 15 -2.93 -4.99 -10.12
N ARG A 16 -2.11 -5.47 -11.05
CA ARG A 16 -2.23 -5.14 -12.47
C ARG A 16 -3.58 -5.57 -13.02
N ASN A 17 -4.02 -6.78 -12.70
CA ASN A 17 -5.31 -7.32 -13.13
C ASN A 17 -6.48 -6.51 -12.55
N ALA A 18 -6.48 -6.22 -11.25
CA ALA A 18 -7.50 -5.39 -10.61
C ALA A 18 -7.54 -3.96 -11.19
N ALA A 19 -6.39 -3.39 -11.53
CA ALA A 19 -6.29 -2.06 -12.11
C ALA A 19 -6.65 -1.99 -13.61
N LYS A 20 -6.83 -3.12 -14.33
CA LYS A 20 -7.19 -3.11 -15.76
C LYS A 20 -8.47 -2.33 -16.03
N ALA A 21 -9.46 -2.44 -15.14
CA ALA A 21 -10.72 -1.73 -15.24
C ALA A 21 -10.59 -0.19 -15.16
N TYR A 22 -9.44 0.32 -14.72
CA TYR A 22 -9.20 1.75 -14.51
C TYR A 22 -8.40 2.42 -15.65
N GLY A 23 -8.03 1.68 -16.71
CA GLY A 23 -7.31 2.22 -17.88
C GLY A 23 -5.83 2.58 -17.66
N GLY A 24 -5.23 3.35 -18.57
CA GLY A 24 -3.76 3.56 -18.65
C GLY A 24 -3.09 4.24 -17.45
N LYS A 25 -3.83 4.97 -16.60
CA LYS A 25 -3.37 5.53 -15.31
C LYS A 25 -4.03 4.85 -14.10
N GLY A 26 -4.69 3.73 -14.35
CA GLY A 26 -5.62 3.12 -13.42
C GLY A 26 -4.97 2.56 -12.17
N LYS A 27 -3.75 2.04 -12.28
CA LYS A 27 -3.00 1.49 -11.13
C LYS A 27 -2.79 2.53 -10.03
N SER A 28 -2.30 3.72 -10.38
CA SER A 28 -2.05 4.76 -9.39
C SER A 28 -3.34 5.21 -8.71
N ARG A 29 -4.44 5.37 -9.46
CA ARG A 29 -5.75 5.69 -8.89
C ARG A 29 -6.25 4.58 -7.97
N TRP A 30 -6.17 3.33 -8.41
CA TRP A 30 -6.58 2.17 -7.62
C TRP A 30 -5.81 2.08 -6.30
N VAL A 31 -4.50 2.35 -6.30
CA VAL A 31 -3.70 2.31 -5.07
C VAL A 31 -4.04 3.47 -4.12
N ARG A 32 -4.35 4.67 -4.64
CA ARG A 32 -4.79 5.80 -3.79
C ARG A 32 -6.08 5.49 -3.06
N GLU A 33 -7.09 5.04 -3.79
CA GLU A 33 -8.37 4.61 -3.21
C GLU A 33 -8.18 3.44 -2.22
N ALA A 34 -7.22 2.54 -2.47
CA ALA A 34 -6.87 1.48 -1.53
C ALA A 34 -6.24 2.02 -0.23
N LEU A 35 -5.41 3.07 -0.34
CA LEU A 35 -4.79 3.74 0.80
C LEU A 35 -5.84 4.46 1.65
N GLU A 36 -6.76 5.18 1.01
CA GLU A 36 -7.89 5.85 1.66
C GLU A 36 -8.76 4.83 2.40
N ALA A 37 -9.10 3.71 1.75
CA ALA A 37 -9.88 2.64 2.35
C ALA A 37 -9.15 2.05 3.58
N LEU A 38 -7.85 1.73 3.47
CA LEU A 38 -7.07 1.24 4.61
C LEU A 38 -7.14 2.21 5.80
N ASN A 39 -6.97 3.51 5.56
CA ASN A 39 -7.00 4.50 6.63
C ASN A 39 -8.40 4.64 7.25
N ALA A 40 -9.46 4.45 6.48
CA ALA A 40 -10.84 4.48 6.97
C ALA A 40 -11.21 3.22 7.78
N ASP A 41 -10.82 2.04 7.29
CA ASP A 41 -11.17 0.75 7.87
C ASP A 41 -10.30 0.38 9.08
N ASP A 42 -9.03 0.77 9.05
CA ASP A 42 -8.03 0.49 10.08
C ASP A 42 -7.27 1.78 10.45
N PRO A 43 -7.94 2.76 11.10
CA PRO A 43 -7.34 4.05 11.43
C PRO A 43 -6.13 3.94 12.37
N CYS A 44 -6.07 2.83 13.12
CA CYS A 44 -4.98 2.50 14.03
C CYS A 44 -3.82 1.76 13.35
N LEU A 45 -3.96 1.38 12.07
CA LEU A 45 -2.95 0.68 11.26
C LEU A 45 -2.50 -0.66 11.83
N THR A 46 -3.41 -1.34 12.55
CA THR A 46 -3.16 -2.62 13.23
C THR A 46 -2.83 -3.75 12.26
N THR A 47 -3.29 -3.66 11.01
CA THR A 47 -3.06 -4.67 9.97
C THR A 47 -1.78 -4.43 9.17
N VAL A 48 -1.12 -3.27 9.34
CA VAL A 48 0.15 -2.98 8.68
C VAL A 48 1.26 -3.76 9.36
N GLY A 49 2.14 -4.41 8.58
CA GLY A 49 3.19 -5.27 9.12
C GLY A 49 2.76 -6.73 9.32
N HIS A 50 1.45 -7.03 9.32
CA HIS A 50 0.97 -8.40 9.46
C HIS A 50 1.44 -9.29 8.29
N GLY A 51 2.05 -10.42 8.61
CA GLY A 51 2.60 -11.36 7.63
C GLY A 51 3.87 -10.87 6.91
N GLU A 52 4.47 -9.77 7.34
CA GLU A 52 5.71 -9.24 6.73
C GLU A 52 6.98 -9.98 7.19
N SER A 53 6.94 -10.71 8.30
CA SER A 53 8.08 -11.49 8.80
C SER A 53 8.53 -12.61 7.85
N ALA A 54 7.61 -13.15 7.05
CA ALA A 54 7.89 -14.14 5.99
C ALA A 54 7.89 -13.52 4.58
N PHE A 55 7.71 -12.20 4.47
CA PHE A 55 7.61 -11.53 3.18
C PHE A 55 9.00 -11.34 2.56
N VAL A 56 9.22 -11.98 1.41
CA VAL A 56 10.41 -11.77 0.59
C VAL A 56 10.03 -10.93 -0.64
N PRO A 57 10.53 -9.70 -0.77
CA PRO A 57 10.23 -8.88 -1.94
C PRO A 57 10.95 -9.44 -3.18
N GLU A 58 10.18 -9.84 -4.18
CA GLU A 58 10.72 -10.33 -5.46
C GLU A 58 10.88 -9.20 -6.49
N CYS A 59 10.06 -8.15 -6.36
CA CYS A 59 10.00 -7.10 -7.36
C CYS A 59 9.59 -5.74 -6.77
N SER A 60 9.87 -4.64 -7.50
CA SER A 60 9.55 -3.27 -7.10
C SER A 60 8.69 -2.56 -8.15
N ASP A 61 7.50 -2.07 -7.79
CA ASP A 61 6.63 -1.34 -8.70
C ASP A 61 6.49 0.14 -8.28
N GLN A 62 6.24 1.00 -9.26
CA GLN A 62 6.09 2.44 -9.04
C GLN A 62 4.62 2.82 -8.94
N VAL A 63 4.33 3.64 -7.94
CA VAL A 63 3.00 4.23 -7.68
C VAL A 63 3.15 5.75 -7.65
N ILE A 64 2.22 6.44 -8.31
CA ILE A 64 2.17 7.89 -8.32
C ILE A 64 1.03 8.34 -7.41
N LEU A 65 1.38 8.96 -6.30
CA LEU A 65 0.46 9.55 -5.33
C LEU A 65 0.24 11.04 -5.67
N GLY A 66 -1.00 11.53 -5.56
CA GLY A 66 -1.29 12.95 -5.58
C GLY A 66 -0.78 13.65 -4.30
N PRO A 67 -0.86 14.97 -4.21
CA PRO A 67 -0.45 15.71 -3.01
C PRO A 67 -1.15 15.19 -1.74
N GLY A 68 -2.50 15.16 -1.73
CA GLY A 68 -3.26 14.68 -0.55
C GLY A 68 -2.99 13.22 -0.17
N ASP A 69 -2.78 12.33 -1.15
CA ASP A 69 -2.42 10.94 -0.88
C ASP A 69 -1.03 10.80 -0.27
N SER A 70 -0.12 11.71 -0.65
CA SER A 70 1.25 11.72 -0.13
C SER A 70 1.25 12.15 1.33
N ASP A 71 0.50 13.21 1.65
CA ASP A 71 0.32 13.69 3.03
C ASP A 71 -0.36 12.64 3.91
N LEU A 72 -1.37 11.94 3.37
CA LEU A 72 -2.03 10.83 4.05
C LEU A 72 -1.03 9.70 4.37
N LEU A 73 -0.23 9.28 3.39
CA LEU A 73 0.79 8.25 3.59
C LEU A 73 1.81 8.68 4.65
N GLU A 74 2.29 9.92 4.62
CA GLU A 74 3.23 10.45 5.62
C GLU A 74 2.63 10.48 7.02
N GLN A 75 1.35 10.86 7.16
CA GLN A 75 0.63 10.80 8.44
C GLN A 75 0.49 9.36 8.96
N MET A 76 0.25 8.39 8.08
CA MET A 76 0.20 6.97 8.44
C MET A 76 1.59 6.45 8.87
N VAL A 77 2.65 6.84 8.16
CA VAL A 77 4.03 6.52 8.55
C VAL A 77 4.36 7.08 9.91
N ALA A 78 3.99 8.34 10.18
CA ALA A 78 4.21 8.97 11.48
C ALA A 78 3.46 8.25 12.61
N ARG A 79 2.24 7.76 12.35
CA ARG A 79 1.48 6.96 13.32
C ARG A 79 2.17 5.64 13.66
N ILE A 80 2.64 4.89 12.65
CA ILE A 80 3.36 3.63 12.89
C ILE A 80 4.67 3.89 13.64
N ARG A 81 5.45 4.90 13.23
CA ARG A 81 6.71 5.23 13.92
C ARG A 81 6.54 5.70 15.36
N LYS A 82 5.37 6.24 15.73
CA LYS A 82 5.04 6.52 17.13
C LYS A 82 4.79 5.25 17.93
N GLN A 83 4.25 4.20 17.31
CA GLN A 83 4.00 2.91 17.93
C GLN A 83 5.28 2.05 17.97
N ASP A 84 6.06 2.08 16.90
CA ASP A 84 7.34 1.39 16.75
C ASP A 84 8.37 2.29 16.03
N PRO A 85 9.22 3.00 16.78
CA PRO A 85 10.24 3.89 16.22
C PRO A 85 11.29 3.19 15.36
N LEU A 86 11.50 1.88 15.54
CA LEU A 86 12.51 1.11 14.82
C LEU A 86 11.95 0.44 13.55
N ALA A 87 10.66 0.62 13.27
CA ALA A 87 10.04 0.07 12.07
C ALA A 87 10.71 0.60 10.79
N GLU A 88 11.33 -0.30 10.03
CA GLU A 88 11.91 -0.02 8.73
C GLU A 88 10.93 -0.30 7.58
N GLY A 89 11.09 0.41 6.46
CA GLY A 89 10.29 0.14 5.26
C GLY A 89 8.78 0.42 5.39
N VAL A 90 8.37 1.18 6.40
CA VAL A 90 6.97 1.48 6.78
C VAL A 90 6.11 1.90 5.57
N GLN A 91 6.59 2.79 4.71
CA GLN A 91 5.85 3.21 3.52
C GLN A 91 5.47 2.02 2.61
N SER A 92 6.42 1.12 2.36
CA SER A 92 6.15 -0.07 1.54
C SER A 92 5.22 -1.04 2.26
N GLN A 93 5.32 -1.17 3.59
CA GLN A 93 4.40 -2.01 4.37
C GLN A 93 2.97 -1.47 4.31
N ILE A 94 2.77 -0.17 4.47
CA ILE A 94 1.45 0.47 4.35
C ILE A 94 0.87 0.24 2.96
N LEU A 95 1.66 0.49 1.90
CA LEU A 95 1.19 0.29 0.53
C LEU A 95 0.85 -1.17 0.25
N ARG A 96 1.65 -2.13 0.74
CA ARG A 96 1.35 -3.56 0.63
C ARG A 96 0.07 -3.93 1.39
N ALA A 97 -0.11 -3.42 2.62
CA ALA A 97 -1.31 -3.66 3.41
C ALA A 97 -2.56 -3.12 2.72
N ALA A 98 -2.50 -1.90 2.18
CA ALA A 98 -3.60 -1.29 1.42
C ALA A 98 -3.96 -2.12 0.18
N ILE A 99 -2.95 -2.52 -0.61
CA ILE A 99 -3.15 -3.36 -1.80
C ILE A 99 -3.77 -4.70 -1.42
N ARG A 100 -3.20 -5.38 -0.42
CA ARG A 100 -3.66 -6.70 0.04
C ARG A 100 -5.11 -6.63 0.54
N GLY A 101 -5.41 -5.69 1.44
CA GLY A 101 -6.73 -5.54 2.02
C GLY A 101 -7.80 -5.19 0.98
N ARG A 102 -7.46 -4.46 -0.08
CA ARG A 102 -8.41 -4.18 -1.17
C ARG A 102 -8.57 -5.37 -2.13
N LEU A 103 -7.50 -6.11 -2.44
CA LEU A 103 -7.56 -7.32 -3.26
C LEU A 103 -8.42 -8.41 -2.60
N GLN A 104 -8.27 -8.60 -1.28
CA GLN A 104 -9.06 -9.57 -0.50
C GLN A 104 -10.56 -9.27 -0.48
N ARG A 105 -10.97 -8.01 -0.68
CA ARG A 105 -12.38 -7.60 -0.76
C ARG A 105 -12.98 -7.71 -2.15
N SER A 106 -12.14 -7.82 -3.17
CA SER A 106 -12.56 -7.89 -4.58
C SER A 106 -12.65 -9.34 -5.08
N THR A 107 -12.41 -10.31 -4.20
CA THR A 107 -12.55 -11.76 -4.44
C THR A 107 -13.79 -12.23 -3.71
#